data_AF-A0A960S4D9-F1
#
_entry.id   AF-A0A960S4D9-F1
#
_cell.length_a   1.000
_cell.length_b   1.000
_cell.length_c   1.000
_cell.angle_alpha   90.00
_cell.angle_beta   90.00
_cell.angle_gamma   90.00
#
_symmetry.space_group_name_H-M   'P 1'
#
loop_
_entity.id
_entity.type
_entity.pdbx_description
1 polymer ?
#
loop_
_entity_poly.entity_id
_entity_poly.type
_entity_poly.pdbx_seq_one_letter_code
_entity_poly.pdbx_strand_id
1 'polypeptide(L)'
;MLKGMGLEVHGEKLTNQGRIDLVIETLKVTYIMELKLDSNANVALEQIKQKKYFEQYLHKEKEVAVLGVNFSSEERNIDEWKGTLFSFSGNELEQFNW
;
A
#
# COMPACT_ATOMS: atom_id res chain seq x y z
N MET A 1 -18.41 -0.33 -9.71
CA MET A 1 -18.88 -0.13 -8.32
C MET A 1 -17.99 0.84 -7.56
N LEU A 2 -16.71 0.51 -7.30
CA LEU A 2 -15.79 1.38 -6.50
C LEU A 2 -15.53 2.76 -7.12
N LYS A 3 -15.32 2.85 -8.43
CA LYS A 3 -15.15 4.15 -9.12
C LYS A 3 -16.36 5.07 -9.04
N GLY A 4 -17.57 4.51 -8.96
CA GLY A 4 -18.80 5.26 -8.76
C GLY A 4 -18.95 5.81 -7.33
N MET A 5 -18.15 5.32 -6.39
CA MET A 5 -18.08 5.79 -5.00
C MET A 5 -16.97 6.85 -4.80
N GLY A 6 -16.33 7.29 -5.88
CA GLY A 6 -15.21 8.25 -5.82
C GLY A 6 -13.86 7.63 -5.43
N LEU A 7 -13.73 6.30 -5.52
CA LEU A 7 -12.48 5.59 -5.30
C LEU A 7 -11.79 5.30 -6.64
N GLU A 8 -10.56 5.74 -6.81
CA GLU A 8 -9.75 5.28 -7.95
C GLU A 8 -8.96 4.05 -7.52
N VAL A 9 -9.15 2.93 -8.21
CA VAL A 9 -8.51 1.65 -7.88
C VAL A 9 -7.69 1.19 -9.07
N HIS A 10 -6.43 0.88 -8.82
CA HIS A 10 -5.50 0.35 -9.81
C HIS A 10 -4.86 -0.93 -9.27
N GLY A 11 -5.25 -2.07 -9.83
CA GLY A 11 -4.48 -3.30 -9.67
C GLY A 11 -3.29 -3.31 -10.62
N GLU A 12 -2.20 -3.96 -10.23
CA GLU A 12 -1.04 -4.25 -11.07
C GLU A 12 -0.44 -3.00 -11.75
N LYS A 13 -0.32 -1.91 -11.00
CA LYS A 13 0.13 -0.61 -11.50
C LYS A 13 1.63 -0.64 -11.83
N LEU A 14 1.96 -0.50 -13.11
CA LEU A 14 3.34 -0.39 -13.58
C LEU A 14 3.99 0.94 -13.15
N THR A 15 5.27 0.86 -12.81
CA THR A 15 6.17 1.97 -12.48
C THR A 15 7.52 1.75 -13.16
N ASN A 16 8.39 2.77 -13.18
CA ASN A 16 9.78 2.60 -13.63
C ASN A 16 10.63 1.72 -12.68
N GLN A 17 10.16 1.47 -11.46
CA GLN A 17 10.87 0.68 -10.43
C GLN A 17 10.30 -0.73 -10.24
N GLY A 18 9.24 -1.09 -10.97
CA GLY A 18 8.55 -2.38 -10.90
C GLY A 18 7.04 -2.25 -11.02
N ARG A 19 6.28 -3.09 -10.35
CA ARG A 19 4.82 -3.13 -10.40
C ARG A 19 4.30 -3.14 -8.97
N ILE A 20 3.34 -2.26 -8.70
CA ILE A 20 2.59 -2.22 -7.44
C ILE A 20 1.39 -3.15 -7.59
N ASP A 21 1.15 -4.02 -6.61
CA ASP A 21 0.01 -4.95 -6.67
C ASP A 21 -1.33 -4.21 -6.61
N LEU A 22 -1.49 -3.24 -5.71
CA LEU A 22 -2.74 -2.47 -5.58
C LEU A 22 -2.52 -1.04 -5.11
N VAL A 23 -3.18 -0.10 -5.79
CA VAL A 23 -3.30 1.30 -5.38
C VAL A 23 -4.78 1.66 -5.26
N ILE A 24 -5.15 2.30 -4.14
CA ILE A 24 -6.49 2.88 -3.94
C ILE A 24 -6.33 4.35 -3.58
N GLU A 25 -6.84 5.24 -4.42
CA GLU A 25 -6.88 6.67 -4.13
C GLU A 25 -8.27 7.06 -3.63
N THR A 26 -8.27 7.75 -2.49
CA THR A 26 -9.44 8.41 -1.92
C THR A 26 -9.26 9.94 -2.02
N LEU A 27 -10.21 10.69 -1.46
CA LEU A 27 -10.08 12.15 -1.34
C LEU A 27 -8.94 12.58 -0.40
N LYS A 28 -8.60 11.79 0.63
CA LYS A 28 -7.67 12.18 1.70
C LYS A 28 -6.38 11.36 1.73
N VAL A 29 -6.48 10.08 1.36
CA VAL A 29 -5.40 9.11 1.51
C VAL A 29 -5.21 8.32 0.22
N THR A 30 -3.96 8.10 -0.16
CA THR A 30 -3.57 7.09 -1.16
C THR A 30 -3.08 5.85 -0.43
N TYR A 31 -3.68 4.69 -0.71
CA TYR A 31 -3.25 3.40 -0.20
C TYR A 31 -2.42 2.69 -1.27
N ILE A 32 -1.25 2.18 -0.88
CA ILE A 32 -0.35 1.39 -1.71
C ILE A 32 -0.13 0.07 -1.00
N MET A 33 -0.46 -1.03 -1.64
CA MET A 33 -0.41 -2.35 -1.02
C MET A 33 0.43 -3.31 -1.85
N GLU A 34 1.24 -4.10 -1.16
CA GLU A 34 1.97 -5.26 -1.69
C GLU A 34 1.48 -6.50 -0.96
N LEU A 35 1.23 -7.57 -1.73
CA LEU A 35 0.62 -8.78 -1.24
C LEU A 35 1.63 -9.93 -1.30
N LYS A 36 1.64 -10.76 -0.25
CA LYS A 36 2.41 -12.01 -0.22
C LYS A 36 1.50 -13.17 0.15
N LEU A 37 1.89 -14.37 -0.28
CA LEU A 37 1.28 -15.64 0.09
C LEU A 37 2.33 -16.45 0.83
N ASP A 38 1.98 -16.97 2.01
CA ASP A 38 2.82 -17.82 2.86
C ASP A 38 4.23 -17.23 3.10
N SER A 39 4.29 -15.93 3.38
CA SER A 39 5.52 -15.19 3.65
C SER A 39 5.37 -14.31 4.90
N ASN A 40 5.65 -13.00 4.81
CA ASN A 40 5.54 -12.07 5.92
C ASN A 40 5.14 -10.66 5.45
N ALA A 41 4.31 -9.96 6.23
CA ALA A 41 3.86 -8.61 5.89
C ALA A 41 5.01 -7.59 5.87
N ASN A 42 6.06 -7.77 6.69
CA ASN A 42 7.26 -6.93 6.65
C ASN A 42 7.98 -7.01 5.29
N VAL A 43 8.07 -8.20 4.69
CA VAL A 43 8.74 -8.37 3.38
C VAL A 43 8.01 -7.54 2.31
N ALA A 44 6.68 -7.57 2.33
CA ALA A 44 5.85 -6.74 1.46
C ALA A 44 6.05 -5.24 1.74
N LEU A 45 6.01 -4.83 3.01
CA LEU A 45 6.18 -3.44 3.42
C LEU A 45 7.57 -2.88 3.05
N GLU A 46 8.61 -3.68 3.26
CA GLU A 46 9.99 -3.35 2.88
C GLU A 46 10.13 -3.22 1.37
N GLN A 47 9.48 -4.09 0.58
CA GLN A 47 9.47 -3.97 -0.87
C GLN A 47 8.91 -2.60 -1.30
N ILE A 48 7.79 -2.15 -0.72
CA ILE A 48 7.22 -0.82 -1.01
C ILE A 48 8.21 0.29 -0.67
N LYS A 49 8.82 0.22 0.52
CA LYS A 49 9.76 1.24 1.02
C LYS A 49 11.03 1.32 0.16
N GLN A 50 11.62 0.17 -0.19
CA GLN A 50 12.83 0.08 -1.01
C GLN A 50 12.59 0.55 -2.44
N LYS A 51 11.43 0.20 -3.02
CA LYS A 51 11.05 0.63 -4.37
C LYS A 51 10.53 2.06 -4.44
N LYS A 52 10.32 2.70 -3.28
CA LYS A 52 9.88 4.09 -3.15
C LYS A 52 8.58 4.38 -3.89
N TYR A 53 7.67 3.39 -3.97
CA TYR A 53 6.43 3.51 -4.74
C TYR A 53 5.53 4.65 -4.26
N PHE A 54 5.65 5.04 -2.99
CA PHE A 54 4.90 6.13 -2.37
C PHE A 54 5.34 7.54 -2.81
N GLU A 55 6.58 7.73 -3.28
CA GLU A 55 7.12 9.06 -3.61
C GLU A 55 6.31 9.77 -4.70
N GLN A 56 5.81 9.03 -5.69
CA GLN A 56 4.99 9.58 -6.78
C GLN A 56 3.60 10.08 -6.32
N TYR A 57 3.21 9.83 -5.06
CA TYR A 57 1.90 10.21 -4.52
C TYR A 57 1.97 11.34 -3.49
N LEU A 58 3.16 11.69 -2.99
CA LEU A 58 3.35 12.71 -1.95
C LEU A 58 2.87 14.11 -2.39
N HIS A 59 3.07 14.46 -3.67
CA HIS A 59 2.70 15.78 -4.21
C HIS A 59 1.19 15.97 -4.48
N LYS A 60 0.34 15.00 -4.10
CA LYS A 60 -1.11 15.08 -4.33
C LYS A 60 -1.89 15.76 -3.20
N GLU A 61 -1.21 16.39 -2.23
CA GLU A 61 -1.83 16.97 -1.01
C GLU A 61 -2.68 15.95 -0.22
N LYS A 62 -2.29 14.69 -0.31
CA LYS A 62 -2.91 13.54 0.37
C LYS A 62 -1.88 12.85 1.24
N GLU A 63 -2.33 12.24 2.32
CA GLU A 63 -1.51 11.28 3.05
C GLU A 63 -1.31 10.01 2.20
N VAL A 64 -0.23 9.29 2.45
CA VAL A 64 0.06 8.04 1.76
C VAL A 64 0.23 6.93 2.78
N ALA A 65 -0.67 5.95 2.75
CA ALA A 65 -0.58 4.74 3.54
C ALA A 65 0.04 3.64 2.69
N VAL A 66 1.18 3.10 3.13
CA VAL A 66 1.79 1.90 2.54
C VAL A 66 1.48 0.71 3.42
N LEU A 67 1.07 -0.42 2.81
CA LEU A 67 0.74 -1.64 3.55
C LEU A 67 1.38 -2.87 2.92
N GLY A 68 2.04 -3.67 3.75
CA GLY A 68 2.36 -5.04 3.43
C GLY A 68 1.29 -5.96 3.99
N VAL A 69 0.78 -6.88 3.17
CA VAL A 69 -0.24 -7.85 3.56
C VAL A 69 0.26 -9.25 3.27
N ASN A 70 0.13 -10.15 4.24
CA ASN A 70 0.36 -11.57 4.04
C ASN A 70 -0.96 -12.35 4.06
N PHE A 71 -1.10 -13.28 3.13
CA PHE A 71 -2.14 -14.28 3.11
C PHE A 71 -1.56 -15.63 3.52
N SER A 72 -2.29 -16.37 4.36
CA SER A 72 -2.03 -17.78 4.64
C SER A 72 -2.84 -18.65 3.70
N SER A 73 -2.19 -19.58 3.00
CA SER A 73 -2.88 -20.59 2.18
C SER A 73 -3.57 -21.65 3.03
N GLU A 74 -3.06 -21.91 4.24
CA GLU A 74 -3.65 -22.83 5.22
C GLU A 74 -4.98 -22.27 5.75
N GLU A 75 -4.96 -21.04 6.27
CA GLU A 75 -6.15 -20.37 6.83
C GLU A 75 -7.05 -19.77 5.75
N ARG A 76 -6.54 -19.64 4.52
CA ARG A 76 -7.22 -19.03 3.37
C ARG A 76 -7.72 -17.61 3.68
N ASN A 77 -6.93 -16.88 4.48
CA ASN A 77 -7.26 -15.54 4.96
C ASN A 77 -5.98 -14.69 5.11
N ILE A 78 -6.16 -13.40 5.41
CA ILE A 78 -5.08 -12.53 5.87
C ILE A 78 -4.74 -12.95 7.30
N ASP A 79 -3.47 -13.23 7.56
CA ASP A 79 -2.94 -13.57 8.88
C ASP A 79 -2.10 -12.45 9.50
N GLU A 80 -1.52 -11.57 8.67
CA GLU A 80 -0.73 -10.42 9.10
C GLU A 80 -0.88 -9.23 8.13
N TRP A 81 -1.05 -8.02 8.66
CA TRP A 81 -0.77 -6.82 7.87
C TRP A 81 -0.10 -5.73 8.69
N LYS A 82 0.74 -4.95 8.01
CA LYS A 82 1.53 -3.87 8.59
C LYS A 82 1.58 -2.70 7.64
N GLY A 83 1.69 -1.50 8.19
CA GLY A 83 1.85 -0.33 7.34
C GLY A 83 2.41 0.88 8.03
N THR A 84 2.61 1.90 7.21
CA THR A 84 3.17 3.18 7.59
C THR A 84 2.36 4.27 6.89
N LEU A 85 1.94 5.28 7.66
CA LEU A 85 1.29 6.47 7.15
C LEU A 85 2.34 7.57 6.97
N PHE A 86 2.35 8.17 5.79
CA PHE A 86 3.18 9.34 5.47
C PHE A 86 2.31 10.56 5.27
N SER A 87 2.79 11.71 5.71
CA SER A 87 2.23 13.01 5.34
C SER A 87 2.43 13.26 3.83
N PHE A 88 1.71 14.24 3.28
CA PHE A 88 1.95 14.72 1.91
C PHE A 88 3.38 15.26 1.71
N SER A 89 4.07 15.66 2.78
CA SER A 89 5.47 16.08 2.72
C SER A 89 6.48 14.92 2.82
N GLY A 90 6.00 13.67 2.91
CA GLY A 90 6.83 12.47 3.01
C GLY A 90 7.35 12.16 4.41
N ASN A 91 6.87 12.85 5.45
CA ASN A 91 7.24 12.54 6.83
C ASN A 91 6.41 11.36 7.33
N GLU A 92 7.04 10.42 8.01
CA GLU A 92 6.33 9.34 8.68
C GLU A 92 5.48 9.89 9.83
N LEU A 93 4.20 9.54 9.84
CA LEU A 93 3.22 10.00 10.83
C LEU A 93 2.90 8.89 11.84
N GLU A 94 2.67 7.67 11.35
CA GLU A 94 2.25 6.54 12.17
C GLU A 94 2.70 5.22 11.56
N GLN A 95 3.01 4.24 12.42
CA GLN A 95 3.10 2.83 12.04
C GLN A 95 1.94 2.08 12.66
N PHE A 96 1.37 1.14 11.92
CA PHE A 96 0.24 0.35 12.36
C PHE A 96 0.40 -1.11 11.94
N ASN A 97 -0.22 -2.02 12.68
CA ASN A 97 -0.16 -3.45 12.46
C ASN A 97 -1.39 -4.16 13.01
N TRP A 98 -1.66 -5.35 12.49
CA TRP A 98 -2.65 -6.30 12.98
C TRP A 98 -2.12 -7.71 12.78
#